data_AF-A0A2D8TAX7-F1
#
_entry.id   AF-A0A2D8TAX7-F1
#
_cell.length_a   1.000
_cell.length_b   1.000
_cell.length_c   1.000
_cell.angle_alpha   90.00
_cell.angle_beta   90.00
_cell.angle_gamma   90.00
#
_symmetry.space_group_name_H-M   'P 1'
#
loop_
_entity.id
_entity.type
_entity.pdbx_description
1 polymer ?
#
loop_
_entity_poly.entity_id
_entity_poly.type
_entity_poly.pdbx_seq_one_letter_code
_entity_poly.pdbx_strand_id
1 'polypeptide(L)'
;MNELIGRVFSFETHVFPNESALYNQLASQGQSPKALMISCADSRIVPEHIMQAQPGDLFVCRNAGNIVPPHASQLGGVTATVEYAVMVLGVRDIIVCGHSDCGAMKALATEADLTSMPNVAAWLRHSHAAQKVCRDSYPSDLTDAEKLRNMALENVIVQLTHLR
;
A
#
# COMPACT_ATOMS: atom_id res chain seq x y z
N MET A 1 1.09 29.47 12.57
CA MET A 1 0.38 28.22 12.23
C MET A 1 1.27 27.44 11.27
N ASN A 2 1.60 26.18 11.55
CA ASN A 2 2.42 25.37 10.62
C ASN A 2 1.59 25.10 9.35
N GLU A 3 2.26 25.03 8.19
CA GLU A 3 1.67 24.76 6.88
C GLU A 3 0.66 23.60 6.91
N LEU A 4 1.00 22.51 7.60
CA LEU A 4 0.11 21.34 7.72
C LEU A 4 -1.22 21.67 8.41
N ILE A 5 -1.19 22.48 9.47
CA ILE A 5 -2.40 22.91 10.17
C ILE A 5 -3.22 23.84 9.26
N GLY A 6 -2.56 24.72 8.50
CA GLY A 6 -3.21 25.58 7.52
C GLY A 6 -3.94 24.78 6.42
N ARG A 7 -3.40 23.64 5.99
CA ARG A 7 -4.05 22.75 5.01
C ARG A 7 -5.31 22.08 5.58
N VAL A 8 -5.30 21.68 6.85
CA VAL A 8 -6.50 21.15 7.52
C VAL A 8 -7.58 22.22 7.61
N PHE A 9 -7.21 23.44 7.99
CA PHE A 9 -8.16 24.56 8.03
C PHE A 9 -8.71 24.89 6.64
N SER A 10 -7.87 24.80 5.59
CA SER A 10 -8.32 24.97 4.21
C SER A 10 -9.33 23.90 3.79
N PHE A 11 -9.12 22.63 4.17
CA PHE A 11 -10.11 21.57 3.94
C PHE A 11 -11.45 21.91 4.60
N GLU A 12 -11.44 22.27 5.88
CA GLU A 12 -12.66 22.62 6.63
C GLU A 12 -13.41 23.82 6.02
N THR A 13 -12.68 24.84 5.60
CA THR A 13 -13.28 26.13 5.18
C THR A 13 -13.57 26.22 3.68
N HIS A 14 -12.93 25.41 2.84
CA HIS A 14 -13.06 25.49 1.38
C HIS A 14 -13.47 24.17 0.72
N VAL A 15 -12.88 23.03 1.11
CA VAL A 15 -13.18 21.75 0.46
C VAL A 15 -14.50 21.17 0.97
N PHE A 16 -14.61 21.00 2.29
CA PHE A 16 -15.78 20.39 2.92
C PHE A 16 -17.09 21.12 2.60
N PRO A 17 -17.19 22.47 2.60
CA PRO A 17 -18.45 23.14 2.26
C PRO A 17 -18.90 22.86 0.82
N ASN A 18 -17.95 22.80 -0.11
CA ASN A 18 -18.20 22.52 -1.54
C ASN A 18 -18.59 21.06 -1.79
N GLU A 19 -18.15 20.13 -0.93
CA GLU A 19 -18.46 18.69 -1.02
C GLU A 19 -19.41 18.21 0.10
N SER A 20 -20.06 19.14 0.79
CA SER A 20 -20.80 18.86 2.03
C SER A 20 -21.92 17.84 1.83
N ALA A 21 -22.58 17.83 0.67
CA ALA A 21 -23.58 16.84 0.33
C ALA A 21 -23.02 15.41 0.35
N LEU A 22 -21.84 15.20 -0.25
CA LEU A 22 -21.18 13.90 -0.30
C LEU A 22 -20.75 13.45 1.10
N TYR A 23 -20.08 14.32 1.85
CA TYR A 23 -19.64 13.96 3.20
C TYR A 23 -20.81 13.70 4.17
N ASN A 24 -21.90 14.47 4.07
CA ASN A 24 -23.11 14.23 4.87
C ASN A 24 -23.77 12.90 4.51
N GLN A 25 -23.78 12.53 3.22
CA GLN A 25 -24.25 11.21 2.79
C GLN A 25 -23.38 10.09 3.38
N LEU A 26 -22.05 10.17 3.25
CA LEU A 26 -21.13 9.17 3.79
C LEU A 26 -21.23 9.05 5.33
N ALA A 27 -21.39 10.17 6.04
CA ALA A 27 -21.53 10.17 7.49
C ALA A 27 -22.85 9.56 7.97
N SER A 28 -23.94 9.76 7.23
CA SER A 28 -25.27 9.28 7.63
C SER A 28 -25.60 7.87 7.15
N GLN A 29 -25.05 7.46 5.99
CA GLN A 29 -25.36 6.19 5.34
C GLN A 29 -24.21 5.17 5.43
N GLY A 30 -23.03 5.61 5.87
CA GLY A 30 -21.82 4.79 5.92
C GLY A 30 -21.05 4.77 4.59
N GLN A 31 -19.97 4.00 4.57
CA GLN A 31 -19.12 3.80 3.39
C GLN A 31 -19.47 2.50 2.66
N SER A 32 -19.31 2.50 1.34
CA SER A 32 -19.42 1.30 0.49
C SER A 32 -18.36 1.34 -0.61
N PRO A 33 -17.07 1.21 -0.25
CA PRO A 33 -15.96 1.33 -1.20
C PRO A 33 -16.01 0.24 -2.27
N LYS A 34 -15.56 0.60 -3.48
CA LYS A 34 -15.55 -0.29 -4.65
C LYS A 34 -14.41 -1.32 -4.57
N ALA A 35 -13.27 -0.90 -4.02
CA ALA A 35 -12.07 -1.72 -3.92
C ALA A 35 -11.28 -1.41 -2.65
N LEU A 36 -10.51 -2.41 -2.20
CA LEU A 36 -9.41 -2.24 -1.25
C LEU A 36 -8.14 -2.01 -2.05
N MET A 37 -7.51 -0.84 -1.91
CA MET A 37 -6.20 -0.58 -2.48
C MET A 37 -5.12 -0.67 -1.40
N ILE A 38 -4.18 -1.60 -1.58
CA ILE A 38 -2.99 -1.77 -0.76
C ILE A 38 -1.82 -1.16 -1.51
N SER A 39 -1.28 -0.04 -1.04
CA SER A 39 -0.22 0.71 -1.71
C SER A 39 0.98 0.98 -0.80
N CYS A 40 2.04 1.52 -1.39
CA CYS A 40 3.20 1.92 -0.61
C CYS A 40 2.89 3.20 0.20
N ALA A 41 3.49 3.32 1.37
CA ALA A 41 3.51 4.54 2.19
C ALA A 41 4.40 5.64 1.59
N ASP A 42 5.09 5.37 0.48
CA ASP A 42 5.84 6.36 -0.29
C ASP A 42 4.99 7.60 -0.59
N SER A 43 5.51 8.78 -0.25
CA SER A 43 4.78 10.05 -0.35
C SER A 43 4.44 10.46 -1.79
N ARG A 44 5.08 9.83 -2.79
CA ARG A 44 4.79 10.03 -4.22
C ARG A 44 3.56 9.23 -4.68
N ILE A 45 3.11 8.26 -3.88
CA ILE A 45 2.00 7.38 -4.21
C ILE A 45 0.76 7.83 -3.45
N VAL A 46 -0.22 8.35 -4.18
CA VAL A 46 -1.50 8.82 -3.63
C VAL A 46 -2.62 8.03 -4.32
N PRO A 47 -3.09 6.91 -3.72
CA PRO A 47 -4.08 6.01 -4.29
C PRO A 47 -5.29 6.69 -4.92
N GLU A 48 -5.90 7.59 -4.15
CA GLU A 48 -7.12 8.29 -4.52
C GLU A 48 -6.88 9.20 -5.72
N HIS A 49 -5.72 9.85 -5.79
CA HIS A 49 -5.34 10.68 -6.92
C HIS A 49 -5.03 9.85 -8.18
N ILE A 50 -4.32 8.73 -8.04
CA ILE A 50 -4.00 7.84 -9.18
C ILE A 50 -5.27 7.26 -9.80
N MET A 51 -6.26 6.91 -8.98
CA MET A 51 -7.53 6.34 -9.43
C MET A 51 -8.62 7.37 -9.72
N GLN A 52 -8.33 8.67 -9.54
CA GLN A 52 -9.34 9.75 -9.63
C GLN A 52 -10.58 9.46 -8.75
N ALA A 53 -10.33 8.86 -7.59
CA ALA A 53 -11.35 8.39 -6.67
C ALA A 53 -11.91 9.54 -5.83
N GLN A 54 -13.22 9.51 -5.59
CA GLN A 54 -13.88 10.41 -4.64
C GLN A 54 -13.80 9.86 -3.21
N PRO A 55 -14.04 10.69 -2.17
CA PRO A 55 -14.26 10.19 -0.82
C PRO A 55 -15.28 9.03 -0.81
N GLY A 56 -14.89 7.91 -0.20
CA GLY A 56 -15.71 6.69 -0.11
C GLY A 56 -15.58 5.69 -1.26
N ASP A 57 -14.90 6.02 -2.37
CA ASP A 57 -14.70 5.09 -3.50
C ASP A 57 -13.71 3.95 -3.18
N LEU A 58 -12.68 4.24 -2.38
CA LEU A 58 -11.60 3.30 -2.04
C LEU A 58 -11.48 3.10 -0.54
N PHE A 59 -11.24 1.85 -0.13
CA PHE A 59 -10.71 1.54 1.20
C PHE A 59 -9.20 1.36 1.07
N VAL A 60 -8.41 2.13 1.81
CA VAL A 60 -6.97 2.26 1.51
C VAL A 60 -6.11 1.75 2.65
N CYS A 61 -5.15 0.88 2.35
CA CYS A 61 -4.12 0.42 3.26
C CYS A 61 -2.74 0.81 2.72
N ARG A 62 -1.92 1.51 3.53
CA ARG A 62 -0.60 1.98 3.12
C ARG A 62 0.49 1.51 4.07
N ASN A 63 1.54 0.90 3.54
CA ASN A 63 2.70 0.46 4.32
C ASN A 63 3.98 0.50 3.47
N ALA A 64 5.16 0.36 4.09
CA ALA A 64 6.42 0.34 3.35
C ALA A 64 6.49 -0.90 2.44
N GLY A 65 6.47 -0.68 1.12
CA GLY A 65 6.58 -1.75 0.12
C GLY A 65 5.27 -2.46 -0.25
N ASN A 66 4.10 -1.92 0.11
CA ASN A 66 2.78 -2.48 -0.24
C ASN A 66 2.64 -3.98 0.08
N ILE A 67 3.18 -4.37 1.22
CA ILE A 67 3.35 -5.76 1.67
C ILE A 67 2.07 -6.24 2.37
N VAL A 68 1.69 -7.49 2.11
CA VAL A 68 0.60 -8.20 2.76
C VAL A 68 1.18 -9.42 3.48
N PRO A 69 1.18 -9.46 4.82
CA PRO A 69 1.59 -10.66 5.55
C PRO A 69 0.64 -11.85 5.27
N PRO A 70 1.15 -13.10 5.18
CA PRO A 70 0.31 -14.29 5.04
C PRO A 70 -0.71 -14.45 6.19
N HIS A 71 -1.93 -14.91 5.86
CA HIS A 71 -3.12 -14.99 6.74
C HIS A 71 -2.88 -15.62 8.12
N ALA A 72 -1.97 -16.61 8.24
CA ALA A 72 -1.73 -17.33 9.49
C ALA A 72 -0.60 -16.76 10.38
N SER A 73 0.10 -15.71 9.93
CA SER A 73 1.42 -15.41 10.48
C SER A 73 1.44 -14.41 11.63
N GLN A 74 0.55 -13.41 11.69
CA GLN A 74 0.49 -12.41 12.79
C GLN A 74 -0.85 -11.65 12.78
N LEU A 75 -1.36 -11.28 13.97
CA LEU A 75 -2.37 -10.23 14.12
C LEU A 75 -1.70 -8.89 13.78
N GLY A 76 -2.10 -8.25 12.69
CA GLY A 76 -1.50 -7.01 12.22
C GLY A 76 -2.50 -6.11 11.52
N GLY A 77 -2.16 -4.82 11.41
CA GLY A 77 -3.04 -3.82 10.81
C GLY A 77 -3.45 -4.17 9.37
N VAL A 78 -2.56 -4.80 8.58
CA VAL A 78 -2.87 -5.18 7.19
C VAL A 78 -3.88 -6.34 7.13
N THR A 79 -3.66 -7.41 7.90
CA THR A 79 -4.58 -8.57 7.91
C THR A 79 -5.95 -8.19 8.43
N ALA A 80 -6.02 -7.37 9.50
CA ALA A 80 -7.28 -6.83 10.01
C ALA A 80 -7.99 -5.90 9.01
N THR A 81 -7.23 -5.07 8.27
CA THR A 81 -7.80 -4.19 7.23
C THR A 81 -8.39 -5.00 6.08
N VAL A 82 -7.69 -6.04 5.62
CA VAL A 82 -8.20 -6.95 4.58
C VAL A 82 -9.47 -7.66 5.05
N GLU A 83 -9.46 -8.22 6.26
CA GLU A 83 -10.63 -8.89 6.84
C GLU A 83 -11.83 -7.95 6.94
N TYR A 84 -11.63 -6.72 7.44
CA TYR A 84 -12.70 -5.73 7.54
C TYR A 84 -13.25 -5.33 6.17
N ALA A 85 -12.38 -5.11 5.19
CA ALA A 85 -12.79 -4.73 3.84
C ALA A 85 -13.69 -5.80 3.20
N VAL A 86 -13.31 -7.07 3.34
CA VAL A 86 -14.04 -8.20 2.74
C VAL A 86 -15.29 -8.53 3.54
N MET A 87 -15.15 -8.75 4.85
CA MET A 87 -16.20 -9.32 5.70
C MET A 87 -17.23 -8.28 6.16
N VAL A 88 -16.82 -7.02 6.33
CA VAL A 88 -17.71 -5.95 6.82
C VAL A 88 -18.15 -5.03 5.70
N LEU A 89 -17.22 -4.58 4.86
CA LEU A 89 -17.53 -3.64 3.77
C LEU A 89 -17.97 -4.33 2.47
N GLY A 90 -17.85 -5.66 2.38
CA GLY A 90 -18.28 -6.43 1.20
C GLY A 90 -17.48 -6.13 -0.07
N VAL A 91 -16.26 -5.61 0.08
CA VAL A 91 -15.35 -5.33 -1.04
C VAL A 91 -15.02 -6.62 -1.78
N ARG A 92 -15.14 -6.58 -3.11
CA ARG A 92 -14.86 -7.72 -3.99
C ARG A 92 -13.51 -7.61 -4.70
N ASP A 93 -13.08 -6.38 -4.97
CA ASP A 93 -11.85 -6.10 -5.69
C ASP A 93 -10.75 -5.66 -4.72
N ILE A 94 -9.61 -6.37 -4.75
CA ILE A 94 -8.41 -6.01 -3.99
C ILE A 94 -7.28 -5.71 -4.98
N ILE A 95 -6.66 -4.54 -4.83
CA ILE A 95 -5.58 -4.07 -5.69
C ILE A 95 -4.31 -3.94 -4.86
N VAL A 96 -3.27 -4.69 -5.21
CA VAL A 96 -1.92 -4.47 -4.70
C VAL A 96 -1.16 -3.56 -5.67
N CYS A 97 -0.91 -2.32 -5.25
CA CYS A 97 -0.27 -1.30 -6.06
C CYS A 97 1.22 -1.18 -5.69
N GLY A 98 2.07 -1.85 -6.48
CA GLY A 98 3.51 -1.61 -6.51
C GLY A 98 3.86 -0.31 -7.25
N HIS A 99 5.10 0.16 -7.11
CA HIS A 99 5.55 1.36 -7.82
C HIS A 99 7.05 1.32 -8.15
N SER A 100 7.44 2.12 -9.14
CA SER A 100 8.84 2.32 -9.50
C SER A 100 9.61 3.01 -8.38
N ASP A 101 10.91 2.70 -8.28
CA ASP A 101 11.82 3.32 -7.31
C ASP A 101 11.36 3.19 -5.84
N CYS A 102 10.78 2.04 -5.50
CA CYS A 102 10.34 1.74 -4.14
C CYS A 102 11.54 1.52 -3.20
N GLY A 103 11.64 2.33 -2.13
CA GLY A 103 12.74 2.23 -1.16
C GLY A 103 12.80 0.87 -0.45
N ALA A 104 11.66 0.28 -0.10
CA ALA A 104 11.58 -1.05 0.49
C ALA A 104 12.10 -2.13 -0.46
N MET A 105 11.71 -2.06 -1.74
CA MET A 105 12.16 -3.03 -2.75
C MET A 105 13.62 -2.83 -3.11
N LYS A 106 14.11 -1.58 -3.09
CA LYS A 106 15.53 -1.26 -3.26
C LYS A 106 16.37 -1.90 -2.16
N ALA A 107 15.94 -1.78 -0.89
CA ALA A 107 16.62 -2.42 0.23
C ALA A 107 16.74 -3.94 0.06
N LEU A 108 15.71 -4.61 -0.48
CA LEU A 108 15.76 -6.04 -0.78
C LEU A 108 16.62 -6.37 -2.01
N ALA A 109 16.51 -5.57 -3.08
CA ALA A 109 17.26 -5.79 -4.32
C ALA A 109 18.77 -5.63 -4.13
N THR A 110 19.20 -4.74 -3.23
CA THR A 110 20.62 -4.48 -2.95
C THR A 110 21.12 -5.12 -1.66
N GLU A 111 20.32 -5.94 -0.99
CA GLU A 111 20.66 -6.56 0.30
C GLU A 111 21.17 -5.54 1.33
N ALA A 112 20.45 -4.43 1.47
CA ALA A 112 20.83 -3.34 2.37
C ALA A 112 20.97 -3.84 3.82
N ASP A 113 21.94 -3.28 4.55
CA ASP A 113 22.07 -3.53 5.98
C ASP A 113 20.92 -2.85 6.76
N LEU A 114 20.06 -3.66 7.36
CA LEU A 114 18.90 -3.22 8.14
C LEU A 114 19.08 -3.47 9.64
N THR A 115 20.31 -3.73 10.11
CA THR A 115 20.59 -4.05 11.52
C THR A 115 20.08 -2.98 12.49
N SER A 116 20.12 -1.70 12.10
CA SER A 116 19.61 -0.56 12.89
C SER A 116 18.09 -0.37 12.79
N MET A 117 17.40 -1.13 11.95
CA MET A 117 15.96 -1.02 11.68
C MET A 117 15.27 -2.39 11.83
N PRO A 118 15.27 -3.01 13.03
CA PRO A 118 14.81 -4.38 13.21
C PRO A 118 13.34 -4.59 12.83
N ASN A 119 12.48 -3.59 13.02
CA ASN A 119 11.08 -3.66 12.60
C ASN A 119 10.93 -3.66 11.06
N VAL A 120 11.76 -2.88 10.36
CA VAL A 120 11.76 -2.86 8.89
C VAL A 120 12.34 -4.17 8.36
N ALA A 121 13.45 -4.65 8.92
CA ALA A 121 14.01 -5.95 8.58
C ALA A 121 12.98 -7.07 8.77
N ALA A 122 12.24 -7.05 9.88
CA ALA A 122 11.18 -8.00 10.16
C ALA A 122 10.02 -7.91 9.16
N TRP A 123 9.61 -6.70 8.81
CA TRP A 123 8.56 -6.43 7.85
C TRP A 123 8.92 -6.93 6.44
N LEU A 124 10.13 -6.65 5.96
CA LEU A 124 10.57 -7.01 4.61
C LEU A 124 10.76 -8.52 4.41
N ARG A 125 10.79 -9.33 5.49
CA ARG A 125 10.79 -10.80 5.37
C ARG A 125 9.57 -11.33 4.62
N HIS A 126 8.43 -10.62 4.68
CA HIS A 126 7.24 -10.97 3.92
C HIS A 126 7.41 -10.79 2.39
N SER A 127 8.53 -10.24 1.93
CA SER A 127 8.85 -10.11 0.50
C SER A 127 10.09 -10.93 0.09
N HIS A 128 10.66 -11.75 0.99
CA HIS A 128 11.83 -12.58 0.66
C HIS A 128 11.55 -13.60 -0.45
N ALA A 129 10.30 -14.07 -0.59
CA ALA A 129 9.93 -14.93 -1.70
C ALA A 129 10.18 -14.22 -3.06
N ALA A 130 9.85 -12.93 -3.17
CA ALA A 130 10.11 -12.16 -4.38
C ALA A 130 11.62 -11.98 -4.60
N GLN A 131 12.37 -11.73 -3.53
CA GLN A 131 13.82 -11.64 -3.60
C GLN A 131 14.46 -12.95 -4.10
N LYS A 132 13.97 -14.09 -3.62
CA LYS A 132 14.42 -15.41 -4.06
C LYS A 132 14.10 -15.64 -5.55
N VAL A 133 12.88 -15.32 -6.00
CA VAL A 133 12.50 -15.42 -7.42
C VAL A 133 13.41 -14.56 -8.29
N CYS A 134 13.64 -13.30 -7.91
CA CYS A 134 14.55 -12.40 -8.61
C CYS A 134 15.97 -12.98 -8.72
N ARG A 135 16.50 -13.58 -7.65
CA ARG A 135 17.83 -14.17 -7.61
C ARG A 135 17.96 -15.43 -8.48
N ASP A 136 16.94 -16.27 -8.44
CA ASP A 136 17.00 -17.62 -9.01
C ASP A 136 16.54 -17.66 -10.48
N SER A 137 15.69 -16.71 -10.90
CA SER A 137 14.97 -16.78 -12.18
C SER A 137 15.36 -15.68 -13.18
N TYR A 138 16.07 -14.63 -12.75
CA TYR A 138 16.47 -13.52 -13.61
C TYR A 138 17.99 -13.51 -13.85
N PRO A 139 18.48 -12.97 -14.98
CA PRO A 139 19.91 -12.85 -15.25
C PRO A 139 20.66 -12.04 -14.19
N SER A 140 21.89 -12.44 -13.87
CA SER A 140 22.72 -11.78 -12.85
C SER A 140 23.30 -10.43 -13.29
N ASP A 141 23.45 -10.24 -14.60
CA ASP A 141 24.09 -9.09 -15.26
C ASP A 141 23.13 -7.92 -15.53
N LEU A 142 21.91 -7.97 -15.00
CA LEU A 142 20.95 -6.86 -15.03
C LEU A 142 21.50 -5.61 -14.32
N THR A 143 21.13 -4.44 -14.85
CA THR A 143 21.37 -3.15 -14.20
C THR A 143 20.58 -3.04 -12.89
N ASP A 144 21.01 -2.15 -11.99
CA ASP A 144 20.32 -1.92 -10.72
C ASP A 144 18.87 -1.45 -10.92
N ALA A 145 18.62 -0.66 -11.98
CA ALA A 145 17.28 -0.21 -12.33
C ALA A 145 16.37 -1.38 -12.75
N GLU A 146 16.90 -2.33 -13.52
CA GLU A 146 16.16 -3.54 -13.93
C GLU A 146 15.92 -4.47 -12.75
N LYS A 147 16.93 -4.69 -11.89
CA LYS A 147 16.78 -5.47 -10.65
C LYS A 147 15.70 -4.89 -9.75
N LEU A 148 15.69 -3.57 -9.56
CA LEU A 148 14.67 -2.89 -8.77
C LEU A 148 13.28 -3.00 -9.40
N ARG A 149 13.18 -2.85 -10.74
CA ARG A 149 11.91 -3.02 -11.45
C ARG A 149 11.36 -4.43 -11.28
N ASN A 150 12.20 -5.45 -11.45
CA ASN A 150 11.79 -6.85 -11.28
C ASN A 150 11.39 -7.13 -9.83
N MET A 151 12.15 -6.63 -8.85
CA MET A 151 11.81 -6.75 -7.44
C MET A 151 10.44 -6.15 -7.11
N ALA A 152 10.14 -4.96 -7.64
CA ALA A 152 8.85 -4.31 -7.43
C ALA A 152 7.67 -5.11 -8.03
N LEU A 153 7.86 -5.70 -9.22
CA LEU A 153 6.84 -6.52 -9.88
C LEU A 153 6.64 -7.87 -9.18
N GLU A 154 7.72 -8.58 -8.87
CA GLU A 154 7.66 -9.88 -8.17
C GLU A 154 7.08 -9.74 -6.76
N ASN A 155 7.36 -8.62 -6.08
CA ASN A 155 6.73 -8.33 -4.81
C ASN A 155 5.20 -8.28 -4.92
N VAL A 156 4.64 -7.64 -5.95
CA VAL A 156 3.19 -7.61 -6.17
C VAL A 156 2.63 -9.02 -6.34
N ILE A 157 3.31 -9.88 -7.12
CA ILE A 157 2.89 -11.27 -7.34
C ILE A 157 2.87 -12.07 -6.02
N VAL A 158 3.91 -11.92 -5.21
CA VAL A 158 3.98 -12.56 -3.88
C VAL A 158 2.86 -12.08 -2.97
N GLN A 159 2.61 -10.77 -2.91
CA GLN A 159 1.56 -10.21 -2.05
C GLN A 159 0.15 -10.64 -2.51
N LEU A 160 -0.09 -10.76 -3.81
CA LEU A 160 -1.33 -11.33 -4.34
C LEU A 160 -1.49 -12.80 -3.96
N THR A 161 -0.38 -13.54 -3.87
CA THR A 161 -0.40 -14.93 -3.39
C THR A 161 -0.73 -15.01 -1.90
N HIS A 162 -0.27 -14.06 -1.09
CA HIS A 162 -0.60 -13.99 0.34
C HIS A 162 -2.07 -13.67 0.64
N LEU A 163 -2.77 -13.08 -0.33
CA LEU A 163 -4.20 -12.77 -0.25
C LEU A 163 -5.11 -13.97 -0.62
N ARG A 164 -4.54 -15.06 -1.14
CA ARG A 164 -5.26 -16.30 -1.46
C ARG A 164 -5.29 -17.25 -0.28
#